data_AF-A0A820M310-F1
#
_entry.id   AF-A0A820M310-F1
#
_cell.length_a   1.000
_cell.length_b   1.000
_cell.length_c   1.000
_cell.angle_alpha   90.00
_cell.angle_beta   90.00
_cell.angle_gamma   90.00
#
_symmetry.space_group_name_H-M   'P 1'
#
loop_
_entity.id
_entity.type
_entity.pdbx_description
1 polymer ?
#
loop_
_entity_poly.entity_id
_entity_poly.type
_entity_poly.pdbx_seq_one_letter_code
_entity_poly.pdbx_strand_id
1 'polypeptide(L)'
;RIKSVEHLLNHSESPFDSKIPETKNATLFTIEPVSLTLCVAIKNCLCIYKIYSRPQPYSYKHICDLHTTQIVTYLDISILEINNDKERILWYGYSSTFMAQRLDQQSLSISLLRDKDPSLKIFCERPMEILRVISVKNSSSNNEILLVYRKIGIYVNFLTGMRTRHQELMWPALPILTSYSDPYLFIYT
;
A
#
# COMPACT_ATOMS: atom_id res chain seq x y z
N ARG A 1 -13.71 -20.35 14.17
CA ARG A 1 -12.55 -19.64 13.55
C ARG A 1 -12.23 -18.29 14.22
N ILE A 2 -13.17 -17.61 14.89
CA ILE A 2 -12.89 -16.36 15.65
C ILE A 2 -12.24 -16.63 17.03
N LYS A 3 -12.61 -17.74 17.70
CA LYS A 3 -12.03 -18.15 19.01
C LYS A 3 -10.51 -18.36 19.02
N SER A 4 -9.88 -18.60 17.87
CA SER A 4 -8.42 -18.82 17.79
C SER A 4 -7.59 -17.52 17.83
N VAL A 5 -8.23 -16.36 17.74
CA VAL A 5 -7.55 -15.04 17.73
C VAL A 5 -7.84 -14.26 19.03
N GLU A 6 -8.80 -14.69 19.85
CA GLU A 6 -9.15 -14.02 21.12
C GLU A 6 -7.94 -13.89 22.07
N HIS A 7 -7.06 -14.90 22.11
CA HIS A 7 -5.83 -14.83 22.92
C HIS A 7 -4.81 -13.80 22.37
N LEU A 8 -4.82 -13.51 21.07
CA LEU A 8 -3.97 -12.47 20.47
C LEU A 8 -4.52 -11.06 20.72
N LEU A 9 -5.83 -10.92 20.97
CA LEU A 9 -6.48 -9.65 21.26
C LEU A 9 -6.48 -9.32 22.76
N ASN A 10 -6.51 -10.34 23.61
CA ASN A 10 -6.50 -10.22 25.08
C ASN A 10 -5.08 -10.35 25.64
N HIS A 11 -4.09 -9.64 25.08
CA HIS A 11 -2.81 -9.50 25.75
C HIS A 11 -2.94 -8.46 26.87
N SER A 12 -2.82 -8.91 28.13
CA SER A 12 -2.55 -8.00 29.25
C SER A 12 -1.27 -7.24 28.94
N GLU A 13 -1.27 -5.90 29.07
CA GLU A 13 -0.10 -5.06 28.78
C GLU A 13 1.15 -5.69 29.40
N SER A 14 2.02 -6.22 28.56
CA SER A 14 3.22 -6.91 29.01
C SER A 14 4.26 -5.86 29.41
N PRO A 15 5.16 -6.14 30.36
CA PRO A 15 6.26 -5.23 30.69
C PRO A 15 7.23 -5.00 29.50
N PHE A 16 7.06 -5.74 28.40
CA PHE A 16 7.83 -5.62 27.16
C PHE A 16 7.09 -4.84 26.07
N ASP A 17 5.87 -4.36 26.34
CA ASP A 17 5.07 -3.61 25.38
C ASP A 17 5.61 -2.19 25.22
N SER A 18 5.78 -1.77 23.97
CA SER A 18 6.18 -0.42 23.62
C SER A 18 5.03 0.30 22.95
N LYS A 19 4.70 1.49 23.45
CA LYS A 19 3.70 2.37 22.85
C LYS A 19 4.40 3.40 21.97
N ILE A 20 3.81 3.70 20.82
CA ILE A 20 4.21 4.80 19.93
C ILE A 20 3.14 5.89 20.07
N PRO A 21 3.16 6.73 21.12
CA PRO A 21 2.07 7.64 21.44
C PRO A 21 1.74 8.64 20.33
N GLU A 22 2.72 8.96 19.48
CA GLU A 22 2.56 9.84 18.31
C GLU A 22 1.58 9.28 17.27
N THR A 23 1.34 7.96 17.29
CA THR A 23 0.38 7.29 16.38
C THR A 23 -1.07 7.39 16.83
N LYS A 24 -1.37 8.19 17.86
CA LYS A 24 -2.74 8.44 18.31
C LYS A 24 -3.60 8.98 17.16
N ASN A 25 -4.80 8.41 16.99
CA ASN A 25 -5.73 8.69 15.88
C ASN A 25 -5.27 8.19 14.50
N ALA A 26 -4.34 7.24 14.46
CA ALA A 26 -4.06 6.49 13.24
C ALA A 26 -5.35 5.89 12.65
N THR A 27 -5.49 6.04 11.34
CA THR A 27 -6.64 5.53 10.57
C THR A 27 -6.27 4.27 9.79
N LEU A 28 -5.01 4.18 9.36
CA LEU A 28 -4.45 3.05 8.64
C LEU A 28 -3.02 2.81 9.13
N PHE A 29 -2.57 1.56 9.04
CA PHE A 29 -1.17 1.22 9.22
C PHE A 29 -0.81 0.04 8.32
N THR A 30 0.46 -0.08 8.01
CA THR A 30 1.02 -1.25 7.34
C THR A 30 2.41 -1.52 7.88
N ILE A 31 2.82 -2.78 7.85
CA ILE A 31 4.14 -3.20 8.28
C ILE A 31 4.76 -4.09 7.21
N GLU A 32 5.99 -3.78 6.84
CA GLU A 32 6.79 -4.68 6.01
C GLU A 32 7.53 -5.65 6.96
N PRO A 33 7.22 -6.96 6.91
CA PRO A 33 7.66 -7.88 7.98
C PRO A 33 9.17 -8.14 8.02
N VAL A 34 9.86 -8.02 6.89
CA VAL A 34 11.27 -8.39 6.77
C VAL A 34 12.18 -7.33 7.38
N SER A 35 11.95 -6.07 7.02
CA SER A 35 12.65 -4.91 7.54
C SER A 35 11.97 -4.33 8.79
N LEU A 36 10.79 -4.81 9.19
CA LEU A 36 10.05 -4.27 10.34
C LEU A 36 9.85 -2.75 10.23
N THR A 37 9.56 -2.29 9.01
CA THR A 37 9.23 -0.89 8.75
C THR A 37 7.73 -0.73 8.90
N LEU A 38 7.32 0.09 9.87
CA LEU A 38 5.94 0.46 10.13
C LEU A 38 5.66 1.80 9.46
N CYS A 39 4.58 1.88 8.69
CA CYS A 39 4.03 3.15 8.25
C CYS A 39 2.62 3.30 8.82
N VAL A 40 2.33 4.50 9.31
CA VAL A 40 1.05 4.84 9.94
C VAL A 40 0.48 6.08 9.28
N ALA A 41 -0.80 6.04 8.90
CA ALA A 41 -1.51 7.19 8.37
C ALA A 41 -2.38 7.87 9.43
N ILE A 42 -2.11 9.15 9.66
CA ILE A 42 -2.90 10.02 10.54
C ILE A 42 -3.43 11.16 9.67
N LYS A 43 -4.71 11.08 9.28
CA LYS A 43 -5.33 12.00 8.31
C LYS A 43 -4.54 12.06 7.00
N ASN A 44 -3.86 13.18 6.74
CA ASN A 44 -3.05 13.43 5.54
C ASN A 44 -1.53 13.36 5.81
N CYS A 45 -1.11 12.79 6.94
CA CYS A 45 0.29 12.57 7.28
C CYS A 45 0.60 11.07 7.34
N LEU A 46 1.72 10.66 6.74
CA LEU A 46 2.28 9.32 6.87
C LEU A 46 3.53 9.39 7.74
N CYS A 47 3.51 8.71 8.87
CA CYS A 47 4.65 8.61 9.77
C CYS A 47 5.33 7.25 9.59
N ILE A 48 6.63 7.25 9.33
CA ILE A 48 7.41 6.03 9.06
C ILE A 48 8.35 5.75 10.22
N TYR A 49 8.30 4.53 10.72
CA TYR A 49 9.10 4.05 11.83
C TYR A 49 9.82 2.76 11.47
N LYS A 50 11.05 2.61 11.97
CA LYS A 50 11.75 1.33 12.04
C LYS A 50 11.50 0.71 13.40
N ILE A 51 10.99 -0.51 13.43
CA ILE A 51 10.82 -1.29 14.66
C ILE A 51 12.03 -2.19 14.84
N TYR A 52 12.51 -2.32 16.07
CA TYR A 52 13.57 -3.23 16.45
C TYR A 52 13.01 -4.33 17.36
N SER A 53 13.09 -5.58 16.91
CA SER A 53 12.64 -6.72 17.71
C SER A 53 13.54 -7.03 18.91
N ARG A 54 14.73 -6.40 19.01
CA ARG A 54 15.64 -6.53 20.15
C ARG A 54 16.45 -5.23 20.34
N PRO A 55 16.77 -4.86 21.59
CA PRO A 55 16.36 -5.50 22.85
C PRO A 55 14.87 -5.23 23.20
N GLN A 56 14.35 -5.93 24.21
CA GLN A 56 13.02 -5.64 24.79
C GLN A 56 13.17 -4.67 25.98
N PRO A 57 12.21 -3.73 26.21
CA PRO A 57 11.00 -3.49 25.43
C PRO A 57 11.31 -3.05 24.00
N TYR A 58 10.46 -3.42 23.04
CA TYR A 58 10.75 -3.23 21.60
C TYR A 58 11.03 -1.76 21.30
N SER A 59 12.23 -1.42 20.86
CA SER A 59 12.52 -0.03 20.50
C SER A 59 12.02 0.29 19.09
N TYR A 60 11.78 1.56 18.84
CA TYR A 60 11.44 2.07 17.53
C TYR A 60 12.23 3.35 17.24
N LYS A 61 12.43 3.64 15.95
CA LYS A 61 13.05 4.87 15.49
C LYS A 61 12.15 5.52 14.44
N HIS A 62 11.78 6.78 14.66
CA HIS A 62 11.16 7.60 13.63
C HIS A 62 12.14 7.85 12.49
N ILE A 63 11.69 7.64 11.26
CA ILE A 63 12.50 7.76 10.05
C ILE A 63 12.18 9.07 9.35
N CYS A 64 10.91 9.30 9.04
CA CYS A 64 10.43 10.54 8.43
C CYS A 64 8.90 10.64 8.49
N ASP A 65 8.41 11.84 8.18
CA ASP A 65 7.01 12.13 7.93
C ASP A 65 6.82 12.54 6.47
N LEU A 66 5.71 12.10 5.88
CA LEU A 66 5.30 12.48 4.53
C LEU A 66 3.93 13.14 4.59
N HIS A 67 3.87 14.39 4.17
CA HIS A 67 2.61 15.11 4.06
C HIS A 67 1.98 14.87 2.68
N THR A 68 0.71 14.50 2.70
CA THR A 68 -0.11 14.27 1.51
C THR A 68 -1.14 15.38 1.37
N THR A 69 -1.69 15.52 0.17
CA THR A 69 -2.66 16.57 -0.17
C THR A 69 -4.06 16.29 0.40
N GLN A 70 -4.37 15.03 0.69
CA GLN A 70 -5.69 14.57 1.11
C GLN A 70 -5.58 13.51 2.22
N ILE A 71 -6.70 13.17 2.85
CA ILE A 71 -6.74 12.08 3.82
C ILE A 71 -6.39 10.77 3.11
N VAL A 72 -5.44 10.04 3.67
CA VAL A 72 -5.00 8.75 3.13
C VAL A 72 -6.07 7.70 3.41
N THR A 73 -6.53 7.03 2.36
CA THR A 73 -7.54 5.96 2.41
C THR A 73 -6.98 4.59 2.06
N TYR A 74 -5.74 4.53 1.58
CA TYR A 74 -5.01 3.29 1.29
C TYR A 74 -3.56 3.41 1.70
N LEU A 75 -3.00 2.32 2.26
CA LEU A 75 -1.62 2.26 2.70
C LEU A 75 -1.10 0.82 2.61
N ASP A 76 0.05 0.62 1.98
CA ASP A 76 0.72 -0.68 1.90
C ASP A 76 2.24 -0.52 1.69
N ILE A 77 3.04 -1.51 2.07
CA ILE A 77 4.46 -1.57 1.74
C ILE A 77 4.74 -2.92 1.09
N SER A 78 5.33 -2.89 -0.10
CA SER A 78 5.77 -4.11 -0.76
C SER A 78 7.07 -3.93 -1.52
N ILE A 79 7.68 -5.05 -1.87
CA ILE A 79 8.93 -5.08 -2.64
C ILE A 79 8.56 -5.19 -4.12
N LEU A 80 9.10 -4.29 -4.92
CA LEU A 80 9.01 -4.32 -6.37
C LEU A 80 10.40 -4.59 -6.94
N GLU A 81 10.48 -5.52 -7.89
CA GLU A 81 11.72 -5.73 -8.65
C GLU A 81 11.72 -4.78 -9.84
N ILE A 82 12.69 -3.86 -9.88
CA ILE A 82 12.85 -2.84 -10.91
C ILE A 82 14.24 -3.00 -11.49
N ASN A 83 14.32 -3.34 -12.78
CA ASN A 83 15.60 -3.51 -13.47
C ASN A 83 16.58 -4.45 -12.73
N ASN A 84 16.07 -5.54 -12.17
CA ASN A 84 16.79 -6.55 -11.35
C ASN A 84 17.20 -6.09 -9.93
N ASP A 85 16.82 -4.87 -9.53
CA ASP A 85 16.99 -4.39 -8.16
C ASP A 85 15.69 -4.54 -7.39
N LYS A 86 15.78 -5.06 -6.16
CA LYS A 86 14.63 -5.15 -5.24
C LYS A 86 14.50 -3.84 -4.48
N GLU A 87 13.45 -3.08 -4.80
CA GLU A 87 13.17 -1.81 -4.14
C GLU A 87 11.97 -1.93 -3.20
N ARG A 88 12.08 -1.35 -2.01
CA ARG A 88 10.96 -1.25 -1.07
C ARG A 88 10.13 -0.03 -1.41
N ILE A 89 8.86 -0.25 -1.73
CA ILE A 89 7.92 0.79 -2.14
C ILE A 89 6.85 0.94 -1.07
N LEU A 90 6.70 2.16 -0.58
CA LEU A 90 5.52 2.60 0.17
C LEU A 90 4.45 3.02 -0.84
N TRP A 91 3.34 2.32 -0.81
CA TRP A 91 2.15 2.61 -1.58
C TRP A 91 1.14 3.31 -0.69
N TYR A 92 0.59 4.40 -1.18
CA TYR A 92 -0.49 5.06 -0.48
C TYR A 92 -1.46 5.66 -1.47
N GLY A 93 -2.65 5.96 -1.02
CA GLY A 93 -3.64 6.55 -1.90
C GLY A 93 -4.69 7.32 -1.15
N TYR A 94 -5.31 8.22 -1.90
CA TYR A 94 -6.53 8.94 -1.55
C TYR A 94 -7.50 8.75 -2.72
N SER A 95 -8.70 9.35 -2.65
CA SER A 95 -9.75 9.17 -3.65
C SER A 95 -9.22 9.11 -5.11
N SER A 96 -9.37 7.97 -5.78
CA SER A 96 -8.85 7.64 -7.13
C SER A 96 -7.33 7.66 -7.35
N THR A 97 -6.53 8.31 -6.51
CA THR A 97 -5.11 8.53 -6.77
C THR A 97 -4.25 7.57 -5.97
N PHE A 98 -3.47 6.74 -6.67
CA PHE A 98 -2.36 6.02 -6.07
C PHE A 98 -1.06 6.80 -6.19
N MET A 99 -0.30 6.79 -5.10
CA MET A 99 1.03 7.33 -5.00
C MET A 99 2.00 6.22 -4.57
N ALA A 100 3.26 6.37 -4.98
CA ALA A 100 4.34 5.49 -4.57
C ALA A 100 5.55 6.29 -4.12
N GLN A 101 6.22 5.81 -3.08
CA GLN A 101 7.49 6.34 -2.63
C GLN A 101 8.48 5.21 -2.37
N ARG A 102 9.66 5.31 -2.97
CA ARG A 102 10.77 4.39 -2.65
C ARG A 102 11.25 4.71 -1.24
N LEU A 103 11.36 3.71 -0.37
CA LEU A 103 11.77 3.91 1.02
C LEU A 103 13.29 4.05 1.16
N ASP A 104 14.04 3.41 0.25
CA ASP A 104 15.52 3.42 0.25
C ASP A 104 16.10 4.69 -0.39
N GLN A 105 15.33 5.34 -1.23
CA GLN A 105 15.70 6.59 -1.89
C GLN A 105 14.84 7.67 -1.25
N GLN A 106 15.41 8.67 -0.56
CA GLN A 106 14.69 9.85 -0.05
C GLN A 106 14.20 10.75 -1.21
N SER A 107 13.44 10.15 -2.11
CA SER A 107 12.92 10.71 -3.34
C SER A 107 11.48 11.18 -3.12
N LEU A 108 11.06 12.11 -3.98
CA LEU A 108 9.68 12.58 -4.02
C LEU A 108 8.73 11.43 -4.39
N SER A 109 7.54 11.45 -3.79
CA SER A 109 6.47 10.53 -4.17
C SER A 109 6.04 10.75 -5.62
N ILE A 110 5.75 9.66 -6.34
CA ILE A 110 5.25 9.68 -7.72
C ILE A 110 3.76 9.29 -7.77
N SER A 111 2.99 9.95 -8.62
CA SER A 111 1.63 9.50 -8.97
C SER A 111 1.72 8.33 -9.95
N LEU A 112 0.98 7.26 -9.68
CA LEU A 112 0.94 6.08 -10.55
C LEU A 112 -0.03 6.21 -11.71
N LEU A 113 -0.94 7.18 -11.65
CA LEU A 113 -1.79 7.55 -12.78
C LEU A 113 -1.24 8.82 -13.41
N ARG A 114 -1.02 8.78 -14.73
CA ARG A 114 -0.60 9.93 -15.52
C ARG A 114 -1.81 10.64 -16.13
N ASP A 115 -2.02 11.91 -15.77
CA ASP A 115 -3.15 12.74 -16.26
C ASP A 115 -3.21 12.89 -17.80
N LYS A 116 -2.09 12.69 -18.48
CA LYS A 116 -1.99 12.79 -19.95
C LYS A 116 -2.53 11.57 -20.69
N ASP A 117 -2.78 10.45 -20.02
CA ASP A 117 -3.35 9.26 -20.65
C ASP A 117 -4.89 9.41 -20.73
N PRO A 118 -5.48 9.58 -21.93
CA PRO A 118 -6.91 9.78 -22.07
C PRO A 118 -7.73 8.58 -21.59
N SER A 119 -7.15 7.37 -21.57
CA SER A 119 -7.83 6.16 -21.08
C SER A 119 -8.00 6.14 -19.55
N LEU A 120 -7.28 6.99 -18.82
CA LEU A 120 -7.33 7.09 -17.36
C LEU A 120 -8.21 8.26 -16.88
N LYS A 121 -8.82 9.05 -17.79
CA LYS A 121 -9.69 10.18 -17.41
C LYS A 121 -10.86 9.79 -16.51
N ILE A 122 -11.35 8.56 -16.62
CA ILE A 122 -12.45 8.04 -15.80
C ILE A 122 -12.18 8.16 -14.30
N PHE A 123 -10.90 8.06 -13.89
CA PHE A 123 -10.50 8.18 -12.49
C PHE A 123 -10.56 9.63 -11.98
N CYS A 124 -10.41 10.62 -12.87
CA CYS A 124 -10.54 12.04 -12.57
C CYS A 124 -12.03 12.46 -12.51
N GLU A 125 -12.87 11.88 -13.35
CA GLU A 125 -14.30 12.23 -13.43
C GLU A 125 -15.14 11.56 -12.34
N ARG A 126 -14.73 10.38 -11.87
CA ARG A 126 -15.48 9.60 -10.87
C ARG A 126 -14.53 9.07 -9.80
N PRO A 127 -14.70 9.48 -8.53
CA PRO A 127 -13.88 8.95 -7.45
C PRO A 127 -14.05 7.43 -7.34
N MET A 128 -12.94 6.71 -7.36
CA MET A 128 -12.89 5.27 -7.21
C MET A 128 -12.15 4.89 -5.94
N GLU A 129 -12.78 4.05 -5.14
CA GLU A 129 -12.18 3.48 -3.94
C GLU A 129 -11.02 2.55 -4.34
N ILE A 130 -9.87 2.79 -3.73
CA ILE A 130 -8.65 2.01 -3.87
C ILE A 130 -8.74 0.77 -2.97
N LEU A 131 -8.43 -0.40 -3.52
CA LEU A 131 -8.40 -1.64 -2.75
C LEU A 131 -7.00 -2.21 -2.57
N ARG A 132 -6.16 -2.19 -3.60
CA ARG A 132 -4.83 -2.83 -3.57
C ARG A 132 -3.94 -2.39 -4.74
N VAL A 133 -2.63 -2.46 -4.55
CA VAL A 133 -1.65 -2.52 -5.65
C VAL A 133 -0.92 -3.86 -5.64
N ILE A 134 -0.65 -4.41 -6.83
CA ILE A 134 -0.03 -5.71 -6.99
C ILE A 134 1.12 -5.60 -7.99
N SER A 135 2.30 -6.10 -7.62
CA SER A 135 3.42 -6.28 -8.54
C SER A 135 3.20 -7.51 -9.43
N VAL A 136 3.32 -7.34 -10.74
CA VAL A 136 3.12 -8.42 -11.72
C VAL A 136 4.48 -8.98 -12.15
N LYS A 137 4.83 -10.17 -11.64
CA LYS A 137 6.17 -10.75 -11.82
C LYS A 137 6.47 -11.23 -13.25
N ASN A 138 5.49 -11.83 -13.92
CA ASN A 138 5.65 -12.47 -15.23
C ASN A 138 5.08 -11.62 -16.38
N SER A 139 5.18 -10.30 -16.26
CA SER A 139 4.70 -9.39 -17.30
C SER A 139 5.70 -9.30 -18.46
N SER A 140 5.18 -9.26 -19.70
CA SER A 140 5.98 -8.91 -20.90
C SER A 140 6.45 -7.45 -20.89
N SER A 141 5.83 -6.61 -20.07
CA SER A 141 6.24 -5.24 -19.79
C SER A 141 6.96 -5.19 -18.44
N ASN A 142 8.26 -4.84 -18.44
CA ASN A 142 9.02 -4.65 -17.20
C ASN A 142 8.31 -3.65 -16.28
N ASN A 143 8.34 -3.92 -14.97
CA ASN A 143 7.80 -3.04 -13.93
C ASN A 143 6.27 -2.83 -14.04
N GLU A 144 5.53 -3.81 -14.56
CA GLU A 144 4.08 -3.77 -14.59
C GLU A 144 3.49 -3.99 -13.20
N ILE A 145 2.50 -3.17 -12.86
CA ILE A 145 1.71 -3.28 -11.64
C ILE A 145 0.22 -3.28 -11.99
N LEU A 146 -0.58 -3.93 -11.17
CA LEU A 146 -2.03 -3.91 -11.22
C LEU A 146 -2.55 -3.00 -10.10
N LEU A 147 -3.23 -1.92 -10.49
CA LEU A 147 -3.98 -1.06 -9.58
C LEU A 147 -5.40 -1.61 -9.48
N VAL A 148 -5.79 -2.02 -8.28
CA VAL A 148 -7.10 -2.63 -8.00
C VAL A 148 -7.98 -1.59 -7.31
N TYR A 149 -9.05 -1.19 -7.99
CA TYR A 149 -10.11 -0.36 -7.46
C TYR A 149 -11.38 -1.19 -7.24
N ARG A 150 -12.31 -0.65 -6.44
CA ARG A 150 -13.59 -1.30 -6.11
C ARG A 150 -14.45 -1.69 -7.31
N LYS A 151 -14.28 -1.02 -8.45
CA LYS A 151 -15.08 -1.28 -9.66
C LYS A 151 -14.28 -1.90 -10.80
N ILE A 152 -12.94 -1.75 -10.78
CA ILE A 152 -12.08 -2.04 -11.92
C ILE A 152 -10.65 -2.32 -11.45
N GLY A 153 -9.94 -3.19 -12.16
CA GLY A 153 -8.49 -3.33 -12.08
C GLY A 153 -7.83 -2.89 -13.39
N ILE A 154 -6.76 -2.12 -13.31
CA ILE A 154 -6.00 -1.65 -14.47
C ILE A 154 -4.51 -1.95 -14.33
N TYR A 155 -3.89 -2.37 -15.42
CA TYR A 155 -2.45 -2.60 -15.49
C TYR A 155 -1.75 -1.35 -15.97
N VAL A 156 -0.74 -0.91 -15.22
CA VAL A 156 0.09 0.25 -15.55
C VAL A 156 1.57 -0.08 -15.39
N ASN A 157 2.41 0.67 -16.08
CA ASN A 157 3.85 0.60 -15.88
C ASN A 157 4.22 1.49 -14.68
N PHE A 158 4.93 0.94 -13.70
CA PHE A 158 5.30 1.67 -12.49
C PHE A 158 6.13 2.95 -12.76
N LEU A 159 7.04 2.92 -13.73
CA LEU A 159 7.94 4.05 -14.00
C LEU A 159 7.25 5.17 -14.80
N THR A 160 6.35 4.82 -15.72
CA THR A 160 5.68 5.81 -16.57
C THR A 160 4.28 6.18 -16.08
N GLY A 161 3.62 5.33 -15.30
CA GLY A 161 2.21 5.49 -14.92
C GLY A 161 1.24 5.37 -16.11
N MET A 162 1.74 4.89 -17.26
CA MET A 162 0.93 4.63 -18.44
C MET A 162 0.35 3.23 -18.39
N ARG A 163 -0.83 3.06 -18.97
CA ARG A 163 -1.48 1.76 -19.10
C ARG A 163 -0.62 0.79 -19.94
N THR A 164 -0.49 -0.45 -19.46
CA THR A 164 0.30 -1.51 -20.15
C THR A 164 -0.58 -2.52 -20.88
N ARG A 165 -1.84 -2.66 -20.47
CA ARG A 165 -2.80 -3.59 -21.10
C ARG A 165 -4.10 -2.88 -21.46
N HIS A 166 -4.64 -3.19 -22.63
CA HIS A 166 -5.95 -2.67 -23.03
C HIS A 166 -7.12 -3.29 -22.26
N GLN A 167 -7.01 -4.54 -21.80
CA GLN A 167 -8.09 -5.19 -21.05
C GLN A 167 -8.11 -4.72 -19.59
N GLU A 168 -9.32 -4.47 -19.09
CA GLU A 168 -9.61 -4.12 -17.70
C GLU A 168 -10.10 -5.35 -16.95
N LEU A 169 -9.76 -5.45 -15.68
CA LEU A 169 -10.39 -6.43 -14.79
C LEU A 169 -11.67 -5.82 -14.26
N MET A 170 -12.79 -6.49 -14.46
CA MET A 170 -14.08 -6.12 -13.90
C MET A 170 -14.50 -7.17 -12.89
N TRP A 171 -15.21 -6.74 -11.87
CA TRP A 171 -15.70 -7.62 -10.81
C TRP A 171 -17.19 -7.88 -11.03
N PRO A 172 -17.68 -9.13 -10.91
CA PRO A 172 -19.09 -9.44 -11.07
C PRO A 172 -19.97 -8.83 -9.95
N ALA A 173 -19.36 -8.52 -8.80
CA ALA A 173 -19.97 -7.81 -7.68
C ALA A 173 -18.92 -6.94 -6.96
N LEU A 174 -19.36 -6.04 -6.08
CA LEU A 174 -18.52 -5.05 -5.41
C LEU A 174 -17.58 -5.70 -4.36
N PRO A 175 -16.25 -5.76 -4.57
CA PRO A 175 -15.31 -6.47 -3.71
C PRO A 175 -15.23 -5.91 -2.28
N ILE A 176 -15.56 -6.70 -1.27
CA ILE A 176 -15.35 -6.36 0.15
C ILE A 176 -13.88 -6.51 0.54
N LEU A 177 -13.22 -7.55 0.04
CA LEU A 177 -11.82 -7.85 0.33
C LEU A 177 -11.11 -8.35 -0.94
N THR A 178 -9.81 -8.14 -0.99
CA THR A 178 -8.94 -8.71 -2.02
C THR A 178 -7.77 -9.44 -1.37
N SER A 179 -7.34 -10.54 -1.99
CA SER A 179 -6.09 -11.23 -1.65
C SER A 179 -5.35 -11.60 -2.92
N TYR A 180 -4.03 -11.67 -2.87
CA TYR A 180 -3.21 -12.00 -4.02
C TYR A 180 -2.26 -13.15 -3.69
N SER A 181 -2.24 -14.14 -4.55
CA SER A 181 -1.22 -15.20 -4.57
C SER A 181 -0.90 -15.49 -6.01
N ASP A 182 0.25 -15.02 -6.47
CA ASP A 182 0.70 -15.12 -7.87
C ASP A 182 0.39 -16.51 -8.48
N PRO A 183 -0.25 -16.56 -9.67
CA PRO A 183 -0.73 -15.47 -10.52
C PRO A 183 -2.19 -15.02 -10.24
N TYR A 184 -2.78 -15.46 -9.12
CA TYR A 184 -4.22 -15.33 -8.86
C TYR A 184 -4.55 -14.14 -7.95
N LEU A 185 -5.51 -13.33 -8.42
CA LEU A 185 -6.20 -12.33 -7.61
C LEU A 185 -7.54 -12.90 -7.13
N PHE A 186 -7.70 -12.99 -5.82
CA PHE A 186 -8.93 -13.42 -5.17
C PHE A 186 -9.77 -12.20 -4.79
N ILE A 187 -11.03 -12.24 -5.20
CA ILE A 187 -12.02 -11.19 -4.98
C ILE A 187 -13.14 -11.77 -4.12
N TYR A 188 -13.35 -11.18 -2.95
CA TYR A 188 -14.42 -11.56 -2.02
C TYR A 188 -15.50 -10.50 -2.08
N THR A 189 -16.74 -10.90 -2.33
CA THR A 189 -17.91 -10.02 -2.53
C THR A 189 -19.03 -10.36 -1.59
#